data_AF-A0A3M1JUK5-F1
#
_entry.id   AF-A0A3M1JUK5-F1
#
_cell.length_a   1.000
_cell.length_b   1.000
_cell.length_c   1.000
_cell.angle_alpha   90.00
_cell.angle_beta   90.00
_cell.angle_gamma   90.00
#
_symmetry.space_group_name_H-M   'P 1'
#
loop_
_entity.id
_entity.type
_entity.pdbx_description
1 polymer ?
#
loop_
_entity_poly.entity_id
_entity_poly.type
_entity_poly.pdbx_seq_one_letter_code
_entity_poly.pdbx_strand_id
1 'polypeptide(L)'
;MRLFILTLLLTLPLWGQTPVKNVQVLPYKTVEEIKPFMKGMAQSLGMKCRDCHDLNDKALDTKKKRIAREMMKMVRTINGEILPAIPVEDRISCWTCHRGKHEPEERE
;
A
#
# COMPACT_ATOMS: atom_id res chain seq x y z
N MET A 1 36.24 24.81 -34.10
CA MET A 1 35.55 23.81 -34.95
C MET A 1 35.37 22.56 -34.12
N ARG A 2 34.16 21.98 -34.15
CA ARG A 2 33.55 20.96 -33.25
C ARG A 2 32.78 21.56 -32.06
N LEU A 3 31.56 22.04 -32.32
CA LEU A 3 30.29 21.28 -32.26
C LEU A 3 30.00 20.89 -30.81
N PHE A 4 29.26 21.71 -30.05
CA PHE A 4 27.81 21.54 -29.86
C PHE A 4 27.41 20.06 -29.78
N ILE A 5 27.50 19.47 -28.59
CA ILE A 5 26.54 18.46 -28.18
C ILE A 5 26.01 18.93 -26.82
N LEU A 6 25.03 19.82 -26.93
CA LEU A 6 24.08 20.15 -25.91
C LEU A 6 23.29 18.86 -25.63
N THR A 7 23.75 18.00 -24.73
CA THR A 7 22.90 16.93 -24.18
C THR A 7 21.87 17.61 -23.30
N LEU A 8 20.82 18.08 -23.95
CA LEU A 8 19.55 18.44 -23.36
C LEU A 8 19.12 17.25 -22.50
N LEU A 9 19.44 17.30 -21.21
CA LEU A 9 18.83 16.47 -20.19
C LEU A 9 17.33 16.74 -20.34
N LEU A 10 16.66 15.80 -20.99
CA LEU A 10 15.23 15.73 -21.10
C LEU A 10 14.72 15.67 -19.65
N THR A 11 14.46 16.84 -19.05
CA THR A 11 13.71 16.94 -17.82
C THR A 11 12.32 16.46 -18.17
N LEU A 12 12.13 15.13 -18.13
CA LEU A 12 10.82 14.53 -18.18
C LEU A 12 10.02 15.25 -17.12
N PRO A 13 9.03 16.06 -17.51
CA PRO A 13 8.27 16.77 -16.53
C PRO A 13 7.55 15.71 -15.71
N LEU A 14 7.64 15.80 -14.38
CA LEU A 14 6.86 14.99 -13.43
C LEU A 14 5.37 15.37 -13.52
N TRP A 15 4.79 15.36 -14.71
CA TRP A 15 3.41 15.69 -14.99
C TRP A 15 2.59 14.41 -14.81
N GLY A 16 1.92 14.32 -13.66
CA GLY A 16 0.86 13.32 -13.43
C GLY A 16 0.85 12.61 -12.08
N GLN A 17 1.77 12.92 -11.15
CA GLN A 17 1.79 12.28 -9.84
C GLN A 17 0.95 13.05 -8.82
N THR A 18 -0.06 12.40 -8.26
CA THR A 18 -0.91 13.00 -7.22
C THR A 18 -0.31 12.67 -5.85
N PRO A 19 0.12 13.64 -5.02
CA PRO A 19 0.70 13.34 -3.71
C PRO A 19 -0.34 12.76 -2.76
N VAL A 20 0.09 11.80 -1.93
CA VAL A 20 -0.75 11.22 -0.87
C VAL A 20 -0.59 11.97 0.44
N LYS A 21 -1.63 11.92 1.27
CA LYS A 21 -1.63 12.47 2.63
C LYS A 21 -1.92 11.35 3.64
N ASN A 22 -1.39 11.50 4.85
CA ASN A 22 -1.64 10.58 5.97
C ASN A 22 -1.32 9.10 5.66
N VAL A 23 -0.17 8.86 5.01
CA VAL A 23 0.42 7.53 4.83
C VAL A 23 1.54 7.37 5.85
N GLN A 24 1.37 6.43 6.79
CA GLN A 24 2.24 6.32 7.98
C GLN A 24 3.10 5.04 7.98
N VAL A 25 2.65 3.97 7.32
CA VAL A 25 3.30 2.64 7.36
C VAL A 25 4.00 2.30 6.05
N LEU A 26 3.40 2.68 4.92
CA LEU A 26 3.89 2.37 3.58
C LEU A 26 4.83 3.47 3.08
N PRO A 27 5.84 3.14 2.26
CA PRO A 27 6.82 4.11 1.78
C PRO A 27 6.37 4.94 0.57
N TYR A 28 5.13 4.77 0.10
CA TYR A 28 4.62 5.40 -1.11
C TYR A 28 4.29 6.88 -0.91
N LYS A 29 4.61 7.71 -1.90
CA LYS A 29 4.46 9.17 -1.87
C LYS A 29 3.36 9.68 -2.81
N THR A 30 2.92 8.85 -3.75
CA THR A 30 1.93 9.24 -4.77
C THR A 30 0.76 8.26 -4.86
N VAL A 31 -0.38 8.73 -5.40
CA VAL A 31 -1.57 7.91 -5.60
C VAL A 31 -1.27 6.78 -6.57
N GLU A 32 -0.47 7.04 -7.58
CA GLU A 32 -0.06 6.10 -8.62
C GLU A 32 0.75 4.94 -8.01
N GLU A 33 1.63 5.24 -7.06
CA GLU A 33 2.43 4.24 -6.32
C GLU A 33 1.59 3.41 -5.34
N ILE A 34 0.70 4.04 -4.57
CA ILE A 34 -0.02 3.34 -3.49
C ILE A 34 -1.26 2.57 -3.97
N LYS A 35 -1.86 2.99 -5.10
CA LYS A 35 -3.14 2.44 -5.57
C LYS A 35 -3.08 0.93 -5.88
N PRO A 36 -2.03 0.36 -6.49
CA PRO A 36 -1.90 -1.08 -6.68
C PRO A 36 -1.92 -1.84 -5.35
N PHE A 37 -1.17 -1.36 -4.35
CA PHE A 37 -1.17 -1.95 -3.00
C PHE A 37 -2.55 -1.93 -2.37
N MET A 38 -3.26 -0.79 -2.44
CA MET A 38 -4.61 -0.66 -1.89
C MET A 38 -5.63 -1.56 -2.60
N LYS A 39 -5.49 -1.77 -3.92
CA LYS A 39 -6.33 -2.74 -4.65
C LYS A 39 -6.08 -4.18 -4.18
N GLY A 40 -4.82 -4.58 -4.01
CA GLY A 40 -4.47 -5.91 -3.50
C GLY A 40 -4.97 -6.14 -2.07
N MET A 41 -4.90 -5.12 -1.21
CA MET A 41 -5.48 -5.16 0.12
C MET A 41 -7.00 -5.31 0.08
N ALA A 42 -7.69 -4.51 -0.74
CA ALA A 42 -9.14 -4.60 -0.91
C ALA A 42 -9.58 -6.01 -1.35
N GLN A 43 -8.87 -6.60 -2.31
CA GLN A 43 -9.10 -7.99 -2.74
C GLN A 43 -8.88 -8.99 -1.60
N SER A 44 -7.79 -8.84 -0.83
CA SER A 44 -7.47 -9.75 0.26
C SER A 44 -8.47 -9.74 1.39
N LEU A 45 -9.10 -8.59 1.62
CA LEU A 45 -10.10 -8.40 2.67
C LEU A 45 -11.54 -8.65 2.18
N GLY A 46 -11.77 -8.83 0.87
CA GLY A 46 -13.12 -8.86 0.31
C GLY A 46 -13.87 -7.53 0.45
N MET A 47 -13.15 -6.42 0.56
CA MET A 47 -13.71 -5.09 0.82
C MET A 47 -13.55 -4.17 -0.38
N LYS A 48 -14.31 -3.08 -0.39
CA LYS A 48 -14.23 -1.99 -1.36
C LYS A 48 -13.61 -0.75 -0.70
N CYS A 49 -13.12 0.17 -1.53
CA CYS A 49 -12.46 1.40 -1.07
C CYS A 49 -13.30 2.18 -0.02
N ARG A 50 -14.61 2.26 -0.25
CA ARG A 50 -15.56 2.99 0.61
C ARG A 50 -15.77 2.36 1.98
N ASP A 51 -15.41 1.09 2.14
CA ASP A 51 -15.60 0.42 3.42
C ASP A 51 -14.56 0.91 4.44
N CYS A 52 -13.41 1.40 3.97
CA CYS A 52 -12.33 1.92 4.82
C CYS A 52 -12.09 3.43 4.64
N HIS A 53 -12.41 4.01 3.49
CA HIS A 53 -12.13 5.42 3.20
C HIS A 53 -13.40 6.23 3.01
N ASP A 54 -13.34 7.49 3.42
CA ASP A 54 -14.19 8.52 2.86
C ASP A 54 -13.75 8.77 1.39
N LEU A 55 -14.70 8.77 0.46
CA LEU A 55 -14.39 8.91 -0.97
C LEU A 55 -14.15 10.36 -1.39
N ASN A 56 -14.61 11.33 -0.61
CA ASN A 56 -14.31 12.76 -0.80
C ASN A 56 -12.92 13.08 -0.24
N ASP A 57 -12.52 12.45 0.87
CA ASP A 57 -11.17 12.57 1.42
C ASP A 57 -10.61 11.25 1.99
N LYS A 58 -9.78 10.57 1.19
CA LYS A 58 -9.14 9.30 1.59
C LYS A 58 -8.09 9.47 2.69
N ALA A 59 -7.64 10.70 2.98
CA ALA A 59 -6.69 10.97 4.04
C ALA A 59 -7.33 10.90 5.44
N LEU A 60 -8.66 11.04 5.55
CA LEU A 60 -9.37 10.93 6.82
C LEU A 60 -9.20 9.56 7.48
N ASP A 61 -9.09 9.57 8.81
CA ASP A 61 -8.97 8.36 9.63
C ASP A 61 -10.33 7.84 10.08
N THR A 62 -10.93 6.98 9.26
CA THR A 62 -12.11 6.20 9.65
C THR A 62 -11.72 5.12 10.67
N LYS A 63 -12.71 4.57 11.39
CA LYS A 63 -12.51 3.45 12.31
C LYS A 63 -11.82 2.25 11.62
N LYS A 64 -12.29 1.85 10.44
CA LYS A 64 -11.76 0.70 9.68
C LYS A 64 -10.34 0.98 9.14
N LYS A 65 -10.04 2.21 8.71
CA LYS A 65 -8.69 2.60 8.29
C LYS A 65 -7.68 2.52 9.44
N ARG A 66 -8.07 2.95 10.65
CA ARG A 66 -7.21 2.83 11.84
C ARG A 66 -6.90 1.37 12.16
N ILE A 67 -7.90 0.49 12.12
CA ILE A 67 -7.70 -0.96 12.33
C ILE A 67 -6.78 -1.53 11.25
N ALA A 68 -7.02 -1.22 9.97
CA ALA A 68 -6.18 -1.68 8.87
C ALA A 68 -4.73 -1.22 9.02
N ARG A 69 -4.48 -0.01 9.55
CA ARG A 69 -3.13 0.49 9.84
C ARG A 69 -2.43 -0.34 10.90
N GLU A 70 -3.11 -0.72 11.98
CA GLU A 70 -2.53 -1.60 13.00
C GLU A 70 -2.25 -3.00 12.44
N MET A 71 -3.12 -3.52 11.57
CA MET A 71 -2.88 -4.79 10.87
C MET A 71 -1.67 -4.71 9.92
N MET A 72 -1.46 -3.59 9.22
CA MET A 72 -0.25 -3.39 8.41
C MET A 72 1.02 -3.43 9.27
N LYS A 73 1.01 -2.81 10.46
CA LYS A 73 2.13 -2.86 11.40
C LYS A 73 2.38 -4.29 11.87
N MET A 74 1.33 -5.03 12.24
CA MET A 74 1.42 -6.43 12.62
C MET A 74 2.09 -7.28 11.53
N VAL A 75 1.64 -7.17 10.27
CA VAL A 75 2.24 -7.90 9.15
C VAL A 75 3.71 -7.52 8.96
N ARG A 76 4.06 -6.23 9.09
CA ARG A 76 5.45 -5.76 9.01
C ARG A 76 6.31 -6.34 10.13
N THR A 77 5.82 -6.36 11.36
CA THR A 77 6.53 -6.98 12.51
C THR A 77 6.69 -8.48 12.32
N ILE A 78 5.65 -9.19 11.89
CA ILE A 78 5.75 -10.64 11.66
C ILE A 78 6.80 -10.94 10.58
N ASN A 79 6.75 -10.26 9.44
CA ASN A 79 7.67 -10.51 8.34
C ASN A 79 9.09 -9.99 8.58
N GLY A 80 9.26 -8.95 9.40
CA GLY A 80 10.53 -8.27 9.61
C GLY A 80 11.29 -8.68 10.87
N GLU A 81 10.57 -9.05 11.92
CA GLU A 81 11.14 -9.27 13.26
C GLU A 81 10.92 -10.70 13.74
N ILE A 82 9.71 -11.26 13.55
CA ILE A 82 9.36 -12.59 14.07
C ILE A 82 9.83 -13.69 13.12
N LEU A 83 9.61 -13.51 11.82
CA LEU A 83 9.90 -14.49 10.77
C LEU A 83 10.82 -13.92 9.68
N PRO A 84 11.97 -13.30 10.03
CA PRO A 84 12.81 -12.58 9.06
C PRO A 84 13.44 -13.49 8.00
N ALA A 85 13.63 -14.78 8.32
CA ALA A 85 14.26 -15.76 7.46
C ALA A 85 13.33 -16.31 6.35
N ILE A 86 12.03 -16.00 6.39
CA ILE A 86 11.09 -16.41 5.35
C ILE A 86 11.38 -15.64 4.05
N PRO A 87 11.57 -16.35 2.91
CA PRO A 87 11.72 -15.73 1.59
C PRO A 87 10.62 -14.73 1.29
N VAL A 88 10.91 -13.69 0.51
CA VAL A 88 9.98 -12.57 0.31
C VAL A 88 8.65 -13.02 -0.32
N GLU A 89 8.73 -13.99 -1.22
CA GLU A 89 7.63 -14.65 -1.90
C GLU A 89 6.69 -15.44 -0.97
N ASP A 90 7.20 -15.91 0.17
CA ASP A 90 6.48 -16.74 1.14
C ASP A 90 6.04 -15.94 2.38
N ARG A 91 6.35 -14.65 2.43
CA ARG A 91 5.97 -13.77 3.55
C ARG A 91 4.47 -13.69 3.70
N ILE A 92 4.03 -13.55 4.95
CA ILE A 92 2.60 -13.45 5.22
C ILE A 92 2.04 -12.15 4.62
N SER A 93 0.78 -12.22 4.21
CA SER A 93 0.03 -11.08 3.71
C SER A 93 -1.37 -11.07 4.32
N CYS A 94 -2.16 -10.04 3.99
CA CYS A 94 -3.57 -10.00 4.37
C CYS A 94 -4.32 -11.26 3.89
N TRP A 95 -3.94 -11.80 2.71
CA TRP A 95 -4.56 -13.00 2.12
C TRP A 95 -4.37 -14.24 2.99
N THR A 96 -3.23 -14.38 3.66
CA THR A 96 -2.89 -15.55 4.49
C THR A 96 -3.99 -15.85 5.50
N CYS A 97 -4.56 -14.82 6.13
CA CYS A 97 -5.63 -14.96 7.12
C CYS A 97 -7.02 -14.66 6.55
N HIS A 98 -7.19 -13.56 5.81
CA HIS A 98 -8.51 -13.08 5.41
C HIS A 98 -9.09 -13.85 4.22
N ARG A 99 -8.26 -14.35 3.30
CA ARG A 99 -8.70 -15.17 2.15
C ARG A 99 -9.89 -14.58 1.36
N GLY A 100 -9.93 -13.26 1.22
CA GLY A 100 -11.01 -12.55 0.53
C GLY A 100 -12.26 -12.31 1.37
N LYS A 101 -12.19 -12.46 2.70
CA LYS A 101 -13.28 -12.19 3.65
C LYS A 101 -12.89 -11.10 4.64
N HIS A 102 -13.87 -10.28 5.04
CA HIS A 102 -13.62 -9.17 5.98
C HIS A 102 -13.10 -9.70 7.33
N GLU A 103 -13.70 -10.78 7.80
CA GLU A 103 -13.31 -11.48 9.02
C GLU A 103 -12.59 -12.78 8.61
N PRO A 104 -11.40 -13.05 9.17
CA PRO A 104 -10.76 -14.35 9.03
C PRO A 104 -11.68 -15.45 9.56
N GLU A 105 -11.64 -16.63 8.94
CA GLU A 105 -12.38 -17.78 9.46
C GLU A 105 -11.82 -18.17 10.83
N GLU A 106 -12.72 -18.37 11.79
CA GLU A 106 -12.36 -19.02 13.04
C GLU A 106 -11.95 -20.46 12.73
N ARG A 107 -10.80 -20.89 13.25
CA ARG A 107 -10.44 -22.31 13.21
C ARG A 107 -11.18 -22.98 14.36
N GLU A 108 -12.14 -23.83 14.02
CA GLU A 108 -12.74 -24.82 14.93
C GLU A 108 -11.67 -25.80 15.46
#